data_AF-A0AAW9RHH6-F1
#
_entry.id   AF-A0AAW9RHH6-F1
#
_cell.length_a   1.000
_cell.length_b   1.000
_cell.length_c   1.000
_cell.angle_alpha   90.00
_cell.angle_beta   90.00
_cell.angle_gamma   90.00
#
_symmetry.space_group_name_H-M   'P 1'
#
loop_
_entity.id
_entity.type
_entity.pdbx_description
1 polymer ?
#
loop_
_entity_poly.entity_id
_entity_poly.type
_entity_poly.pdbx_seq_one_letter_code
_entity_poly.pdbx_strand_id
1 'polypeptide(L)'
;MRFLCALTIVIVGLTSACANQGIRPASAAMQRSFAIELKPKPNGANPELQVKSGPQGYGKGGKKDGYVGFDIDEAGSIIFHIKGEDIGDVCAGSGDADWVITQIALSDSGVESTEKGDNFDSGQDAWLQLAFPDVDLSDGIVFEADWDQASATVAIFDANAHEGQKDVYYRVTATACEEVEGKHATLSTDPMVRNRGK
;
A
#
# COMPACT_ATOMS: atom_id res chain seq x y z
N MET A 1 42.60 52.66 -44.19
CA MET A 1 41.41 52.15 -44.91
C MET A 1 41.12 50.74 -44.43
N ARG A 2 39.83 50.48 -44.18
CA ARG A 2 39.16 49.19 -43.91
C ARG A 2 39.17 48.66 -42.46
N PHE A 3 38.02 48.91 -41.85
CA PHE A 3 37.33 48.19 -40.79
C PHE A 3 37.21 46.68 -41.08
N LEU A 4 37.17 45.86 -40.02
CA LEU A 4 36.18 44.79 -39.77
C LEU A 4 36.38 44.33 -38.29
N CYS A 5 35.52 44.74 -37.36
CA CYS A 5 34.27 44.10 -36.89
C CYS A 5 34.44 42.76 -36.14
N ALA A 6 34.34 42.88 -34.80
CA ALA A 6 33.62 42.03 -33.83
C ALA A 6 33.81 40.50 -33.81
N LEU A 7 34.10 39.97 -32.61
CA LEU A 7 33.10 39.21 -31.86
C LEU A 7 33.47 39.13 -30.38
N THR A 8 32.64 39.77 -29.55
CA THR A 8 32.62 39.61 -28.10
C THR A 8 31.87 38.31 -27.78
N ILE A 9 32.50 37.37 -27.07
CA ILE A 9 31.77 36.27 -26.42
C ILE A 9 31.81 36.54 -24.92
N VAL A 10 30.69 37.07 -24.40
CA VAL A 10 30.40 37.10 -22.97
C VAL A 10 29.90 35.70 -22.62
N ILE A 11 30.73 34.92 -21.92
CA ILE A 11 30.27 33.68 -21.30
C ILE A 11 29.51 34.08 -20.04
N VAL A 12 28.20 34.24 -20.17
CA VAL A 12 27.28 34.29 -19.03
C VAL A 12 27.24 32.87 -18.46
N GLY A 13 27.95 32.67 -17.36
CA GLY A 13 27.82 31.46 -16.55
C GLY A 13 26.42 31.40 -15.96
N LEU A 14 25.50 30.72 -16.64
CA LEU A 14 24.34 30.12 -16.01
C LEU A 14 24.85 28.94 -15.17
N THR A 15 25.23 29.20 -13.92
CA THR A 15 25.19 28.15 -12.91
C THR A 15 23.72 27.82 -12.70
N SER A 16 23.25 26.82 -13.44
CA SER A 16 22.01 26.12 -13.11
C SER A 16 22.20 25.56 -11.72
N ALA A 17 21.71 26.28 -10.72
CA ALA A 17 21.48 25.74 -9.40
C ALA A 17 20.38 24.70 -9.59
N CYS A 18 20.77 23.45 -9.84
CA CYS A 18 19.94 22.32 -9.49
C CYS A 18 19.72 22.47 -8.00
N ALA A 19 18.57 23.02 -7.62
CA ALA A 19 18.08 22.90 -6.27
C ALA A 19 18.10 21.39 -6.00
N ASN A 20 19.03 20.98 -5.14
CA ASN A 20 19.04 19.65 -4.59
C ASN A 20 17.68 19.52 -3.93
N GLN A 21 16.71 18.88 -4.60
CA GLN A 21 15.47 18.47 -3.99
C GLN A 21 15.88 17.44 -2.96
N GLY A 22 16.23 17.96 -1.79
CA GLY A 22 16.72 17.19 -0.68
C GLY A 22 15.61 16.22 -0.36
N ILE A 23 15.86 14.96 -0.65
CA ILE A 23 15.27 13.83 0.06
C ILE A 23 15.32 14.26 1.52
N ARG A 24 14.18 14.68 2.09
CA ARG A 24 14.15 15.12 3.49
C ARG A 24 14.58 13.88 4.27
N PRO A 25 15.68 13.93 5.04
CA PRO A 25 16.03 12.80 5.88
C PRO A 25 14.84 12.56 6.79
N ALA A 26 14.29 11.34 6.77
CA ALA A 26 13.13 10.94 7.57
C ALA A 26 13.30 11.47 8.99
N SER A 27 12.52 12.49 9.37
CA SER A 27 12.72 13.21 10.61
C SER A 27 12.24 12.34 11.77
N ALA A 28 13.07 11.41 12.25
CA ALA A 28 12.74 10.47 13.32
C ALA A 28 11.25 10.08 13.28
N ALA A 29 10.81 9.56 12.12
CA ALA A 29 9.39 9.47 11.78
C ALA A 29 8.66 8.78 12.92
N MET A 30 7.60 9.40 13.45
CA MET A 30 6.84 8.78 14.51
C MET A 30 6.27 7.48 13.96
N GLN A 31 6.71 6.35 14.51
CA GLN A 31 6.27 5.04 14.04
C GLN A 31 4.88 4.74 14.60
N ARG A 32 3.91 4.51 13.70
CA ARG A 32 2.57 4.08 14.06
C ARG A 32 2.20 2.78 13.34
N SER A 33 1.65 1.84 14.09
CA SER A 33 1.10 0.62 13.51
C SER A 33 -0.41 0.64 13.58
N PHE A 34 -1.04 0.22 12.50
CA PHE A 34 -2.49 0.11 12.39
C PHE A 34 -2.87 -1.32 12.04
N ALA A 35 -3.89 -1.86 12.70
CA ALA A 35 -4.41 -3.18 12.40
C ALA A 35 -5.68 -3.08 11.54
N ILE A 36 -5.70 -3.82 10.44
CA ILE A 36 -6.85 -4.05 9.58
C ILE A 36 -7.34 -5.48 9.84
N GLU A 37 -8.55 -5.58 10.38
CA GLU A 37 -9.19 -6.87 10.63
C GLU A 37 -10.03 -7.28 9.42
N LEU A 38 -9.83 -8.50 8.92
CA LEU A 38 -10.46 -9.06 7.74
C LEU A 38 -11.37 -10.22 8.14
N LYS A 39 -12.56 -10.34 7.56
CA LYS A 39 -13.48 -11.44 7.82
C LYS A 39 -13.85 -12.15 6.52
N PRO A 40 -13.43 -13.42 6.34
CA PRO A 40 -13.89 -14.25 5.23
C PRO A 40 -15.41 -14.45 5.27
N LYS A 41 -16.06 -14.36 4.11
CA LYS A 41 -17.48 -14.71 3.93
C LYS A 41 -17.68 -15.60 2.70
N PRO A 42 -17.25 -16.87 2.74
CA PRO A 42 -17.30 -17.76 1.58
C PRO A 42 -18.73 -18.13 1.13
N ASN A 43 -19.69 -18.17 2.07
CA ASN A 43 -21.04 -18.71 1.81
C ASN A 43 -22.13 -17.63 1.60
N GLY A 44 -21.73 -16.41 1.24
CA GLY A 44 -22.66 -15.30 0.97
C GLY A 44 -23.21 -15.32 -0.46
N ALA A 45 -24.27 -14.55 -0.73
CA ALA A 45 -24.71 -14.29 -2.10
C ALA A 45 -23.59 -13.67 -2.96
N ASN A 46 -22.69 -12.92 -2.30
CA ASN A 46 -21.45 -12.40 -2.85
C ASN A 46 -20.32 -12.83 -1.90
N PRO A 47 -19.56 -13.89 -2.22
CA PRO A 47 -18.37 -14.25 -1.47
C PRO A 47 -17.36 -13.10 -1.48
N GLU A 48 -16.91 -12.68 -0.29
CA GLU A 48 -16.02 -11.52 -0.15
C GLU A 48 -15.09 -11.70 1.06
N LEU A 49 -13.94 -11.03 1.01
CA LEU A 49 -13.13 -10.78 2.20
C LEU A 49 -13.54 -9.40 2.75
N GLN A 50 -14.32 -9.38 3.84
CA GLN A 50 -14.85 -8.13 4.36
C GLN A 50 -13.87 -7.46 5.32
N VAL A 51 -13.60 -6.17 5.14
CA VAL A 51 -12.87 -5.37 6.14
C VAL A 51 -13.78 -5.03 7.33
N LYS A 52 -13.30 -5.28 8.55
CA LYS A 52 -14.05 -5.09 9.80
C LYS A 52 -13.58 -3.91 10.64
N SER A 53 -12.36 -3.44 10.45
CA SER A 53 -11.81 -2.32 11.20
C SER A 53 -12.41 -0.99 10.73
N GLY A 54 -12.74 -0.13 11.72
CA GLY A 54 -13.09 1.26 11.50
C GLY A 54 -11.88 2.14 11.14
N PRO A 55 -12.04 3.46 10.97
CA PRO A 55 -10.97 4.34 10.50
C PRO A 55 -9.77 4.38 11.45
N GLN A 56 -8.57 4.16 10.89
CA GLN A 56 -7.30 4.17 11.60
C GLN A 56 -6.42 5.31 11.04
N GLY A 57 -6.43 6.50 11.66
CA GLY A 57 -5.61 7.64 11.23
C GLY A 57 -6.17 9.01 11.63
N TYR A 58 -5.43 10.09 11.34
CA TYR A 58 -5.59 11.41 11.95
C TYR A 58 -6.97 12.06 11.78
N GLY A 59 -7.79 11.98 12.84
CA GLY A 59 -8.78 12.98 13.23
C GLY A 59 -10.01 13.22 12.33
N LYS A 60 -10.10 12.63 11.14
CA LYS A 60 -11.30 12.69 10.29
C LYS A 60 -11.77 11.28 10.01
N GLY A 61 -12.90 10.90 10.60
CA GLY A 61 -13.50 9.58 10.41
C GLY A 61 -13.65 9.23 8.93
N GLY A 62 -12.90 8.22 8.50
CA GLY A 62 -13.15 7.49 7.26
C GLY A 62 -14.56 6.90 7.30
N LYS A 63 -15.27 6.96 6.18
CA LYS A 63 -16.68 6.58 6.11
C LYS A 63 -16.78 5.19 5.50
N LYS A 64 -16.61 4.18 6.37
CA LYS A 64 -16.80 2.73 6.13
C LYS A 64 -15.48 2.01 5.80
N ASP A 65 -15.43 0.76 6.23
CA ASP A 65 -14.53 -0.33 5.84
C ASP A 65 -13.10 0.06 5.38
N GLY A 66 -12.18 0.27 6.34
CA GLY A 66 -10.76 -0.02 6.08
C GLY A 66 -9.78 1.12 5.79
N TYR A 67 -10.06 2.36 6.20
CA TYR A 67 -9.09 3.46 6.09
C TYR A 67 -7.86 3.27 6.99
N VAL A 68 -6.67 3.40 6.41
CA VAL A 68 -5.41 3.65 7.13
C VAL A 68 -4.82 4.96 6.63
N GLY A 69 -4.36 5.84 7.52
CA GLY A 69 -3.62 7.01 7.07
C GLY A 69 -2.61 7.58 8.03
N PHE A 70 -1.47 7.95 7.43
CA PHE A 70 -0.30 8.53 8.09
C PHE A 70 -0.29 10.05 7.87
N ASP A 71 0.07 10.80 8.92
CA ASP A 71 0.36 12.23 8.77
C ASP A 71 1.72 12.45 8.09
N ILE A 72 2.01 13.67 7.65
CA ILE A 72 3.35 14.03 7.18
C ILE A 72 4.41 13.69 8.24
N ASP A 73 5.51 13.09 7.77
CA ASP A 73 6.62 12.63 8.61
C ASP A 73 6.24 11.49 9.60
N GLU A 74 5.08 10.83 9.45
CA GLU A 74 4.75 9.56 10.13
C GLU A 74 5.02 8.37 9.22
N ALA A 75 5.64 7.33 9.75
CA ALA A 75 5.85 6.05 9.06
C ALA A 75 5.30 4.91 9.93
N GLY A 76 5.26 3.69 9.43
CA GLY A 76 5.05 2.53 10.27
C GLY A 76 4.48 1.33 9.54
N SER A 77 3.65 0.55 10.23
CA SER A 77 3.22 -0.76 9.72
C SER A 77 1.71 -0.87 9.61
N ILE A 78 1.26 -1.40 8.49
CA ILE A 78 -0.14 -1.80 8.29
C ILE A 78 -0.20 -3.30 8.49
N ILE A 79 -0.92 -3.74 9.52
CA ILE A 79 -1.01 -5.14 9.93
C ILE A 79 -2.39 -5.66 9.51
N PHE A 80 -2.42 -6.49 8.48
CA PHE A 80 -3.61 -7.20 8.06
C PHE A 80 -3.75 -8.49 8.85
N HIS A 81 -4.94 -8.77 9.35
CA HIS A 81 -5.21 -9.95 10.17
C HIS A 81 -6.60 -10.54 9.88
N ILE A 82 -6.66 -11.85 9.68
CA ILE A 82 -7.91 -12.58 9.49
C ILE A 82 -8.55 -12.85 10.86
N LYS A 83 -9.76 -12.31 11.05
CA LYS A 83 -10.56 -12.46 12.26
C LYS A 83 -10.86 -13.92 12.54
N GLY A 84 -10.41 -14.38 13.70
CA GLY A 84 -10.72 -15.72 14.22
C GLY A 84 -9.53 -16.67 14.14
N GLU A 85 -8.50 -16.30 13.39
CA GLU A 85 -7.21 -16.99 13.35
C GLU A 85 -6.29 -16.43 14.46
N ASP A 86 -5.28 -17.18 14.89
CA ASP A 86 -4.25 -16.67 15.78
C ASP A 86 -3.10 -16.00 15.01
N ILE A 87 -2.38 -15.10 15.69
CA ILE A 87 -1.22 -14.42 15.11
C ILE A 87 -0.10 -15.45 14.91
N GLY A 88 0.23 -15.72 13.65
CA GLY A 88 1.25 -16.69 13.26
C GLY A 88 0.68 -18.00 12.71
N ASP A 89 -0.65 -18.12 12.65
CA ASP A 89 -1.27 -19.26 11.98
C ASP A 89 -0.99 -19.22 10.47
N VAL A 90 -0.77 -20.40 9.92
CA VAL A 90 -0.43 -20.67 8.52
C VAL A 90 -1.31 -21.83 8.04
N CYS A 91 -1.35 -22.14 6.75
CA CYS A 91 -2.12 -23.31 6.30
C CYS A 91 -1.47 -24.65 6.65
N ALA A 92 -0.13 -24.69 6.71
CA ALA A 92 0.63 -25.90 6.94
C ALA A 92 1.57 -25.72 8.14
N GLY A 93 1.38 -26.50 9.21
CA GLY A 93 2.27 -26.47 10.37
C GLY A 93 1.56 -26.58 11.71
N SER A 94 1.93 -25.72 12.65
CA SER A 94 1.42 -25.72 14.04
C SER A 94 0.27 -24.75 14.30
N GLY A 95 -0.03 -23.87 13.34
CA GLY A 95 -1.24 -23.06 13.34
C GLY A 95 -2.16 -23.67 12.30
N ASP A 96 -3.36 -24.08 12.70
CA ASP A 96 -4.34 -24.69 11.81
C ASP A 96 -5.27 -23.58 11.30
N ALA A 97 -4.76 -22.65 10.47
CA ALA A 97 -5.59 -21.55 9.96
C ALA A 97 -6.71 -22.08 9.05
N ASP A 98 -7.90 -21.49 9.10
CA ASP A 98 -8.92 -21.75 8.08
C ASP A 98 -8.65 -20.93 6.81
N TRP A 99 -8.10 -19.72 6.98
CA TRP A 99 -7.76 -18.80 5.90
C TRP A 99 -6.41 -18.11 6.14
N VAL A 100 -5.68 -17.85 5.05
CA VAL A 100 -4.41 -17.12 5.07
C VAL A 100 -4.38 -16.01 4.02
N ILE A 101 -3.58 -14.98 4.25
CA ILE A 101 -3.38 -13.87 3.31
C ILE A 101 -2.29 -14.27 2.31
N THR A 102 -2.65 -14.36 1.03
CA THR A 102 -1.74 -14.78 -0.05
C THR A 102 -1.26 -13.63 -0.91
N GLN A 103 -1.98 -12.51 -0.94
CA GLN A 103 -1.59 -11.35 -1.72
C GLN A 103 -2.05 -10.05 -1.08
N ILE A 104 -1.21 -9.01 -1.16
CA ILE A 104 -1.61 -7.62 -0.93
C ILE A 104 -1.10 -6.81 -2.13
N ALA A 105 -2.03 -6.20 -2.84
CA ALA A 105 -1.73 -5.26 -3.91
C ALA A 105 -2.14 -3.84 -3.48
N LEU A 106 -1.40 -2.86 -3.98
CA LEU A 106 -1.61 -1.44 -3.77
C LEU A 106 -1.95 -0.76 -5.11
N SER A 107 -2.73 0.30 -5.06
CA SER A 107 -3.02 1.13 -6.22
C SER A 107 -2.89 2.62 -5.89
N ASP A 108 -2.34 3.41 -6.80
CA ASP A 108 -2.30 4.86 -6.69
C ASP A 108 -3.59 5.56 -7.18
N SER A 109 -4.57 4.79 -7.65
CA SER A 109 -5.81 5.30 -8.25
C SER A 109 -7.06 4.62 -7.71
N GLY A 110 -8.16 5.38 -7.70
CA GLY A 110 -9.45 4.91 -7.22
C GLY A 110 -10.48 6.03 -7.09
N VAL A 111 -11.65 5.66 -6.58
CA VAL A 111 -12.79 6.55 -6.40
C VAL A 111 -12.97 6.86 -4.92
N GLU A 112 -12.52 8.05 -4.53
CA GLU A 112 -12.54 8.54 -3.15
C GLU A 112 -13.94 8.46 -2.51
N SER A 113 -14.99 8.77 -3.27
CA SER A 113 -16.37 8.82 -2.76
C SER A 113 -16.96 7.45 -2.41
N THR A 114 -16.40 6.39 -2.99
CA THR A 114 -16.79 5.00 -2.71
C THR A 114 -15.72 4.24 -1.93
N GLU A 115 -14.55 4.84 -1.69
CA GLU A 115 -13.40 4.23 -1.03
C GLU A 115 -12.95 2.94 -1.73
N LYS A 116 -12.98 2.93 -3.07
CA LYS A 116 -12.64 1.78 -3.92
C LYS A 116 -11.42 2.08 -4.76
N GLY A 117 -10.44 1.18 -4.75
CA GLY A 117 -9.31 1.22 -5.67
C GLY A 117 -9.70 0.79 -7.08
N ASP A 118 -8.95 1.26 -8.06
CA ASP A 118 -8.98 0.74 -9.43
C ASP A 118 -7.54 0.48 -9.91
N ASN A 119 -7.35 -0.03 -11.13
CA ASN A 119 -6.03 -0.27 -11.73
C ASN A 119 -5.05 -1.15 -10.93
N PHE A 120 -5.56 -2.02 -10.06
CA PHE A 120 -4.77 -3.15 -9.56
C PHE A 120 -4.27 -4.03 -10.72
N ASP A 121 -3.15 -4.72 -10.53
CA ASP A 121 -2.53 -5.59 -11.54
C ASP A 121 -2.03 -4.81 -12.78
N SER A 122 -1.72 -3.53 -12.60
CA SER A 122 -1.20 -2.66 -13.66
C SER A 122 -0.16 -1.70 -13.11
N GLY A 123 0.48 -0.94 -14.02
CA GLY A 123 1.57 -0.02 -13.68
C GLY A 123 1.13 1.07 -12.71
N GLN A 124 1.92 1.27 -11.64
CA GLN A 124 1.71 2.24 -10.58
C GLN A 124 2.70 3.43 -10.70
N ASP A 125 2.32 4.60 -10.17
CA ASP A 125 3.24 5.74 -10.11
C ASP A 125 4.41 5.49 -9.14
N ALA A 126 5.58 6.02 -9.50
CA ALA A 126 6.83 5.85 -8.77
C ALA A 126 6.79 6.34 -7.32
N TRP A 127 5.91 7.29 -6.97
CA TRP A 127 5.78 7.70 -5.57
C TRP A 127 5.37 6.56 -4.64
N LEU A 128 4.65 5.55 -5.17
CA LEU A 128 4.18 4.42 -4.38
C LEU A 128 5.34 3.61 -3.82
N GLN A 129 6.43 3.44 -4.56
CA GLN A 129 7.64 2.76 -4.10
C GLN A 129 8.46 3.58 -3.09
N LEU A 130 8.31 4.91 -3.10
CA LEU A 130 8.89 5.74 -2.05
C LEU A 130 8.15 5.55 -0.72
N ALA A 131 6.81 5.38 -0.77
CA ALA A 131 6.00 5.09 0.40
C ALA A 131 6.12 3.61 0.84
N PHE A 132 6.11 2.67 -0.09
CA PHE A 132 6.15 1.22 0.14
C PHE A 132 7.34 0.61 -0.61
N PRO A 133 8.52 0.52 0.01
CA PRO A 133 9.74 0.09 -0.68
C PRO A 133 9.66 -1.30 -1.31
N ASP A 134 8.80 -2.17 -0.78
CA ASP A 134 8.63 -3.56 -1.23
C ASP A 134 7.61 -3.71 -2.37
N VAL A 135 6.96 -2.63 -2.82
CA VAL A 135 5.98 -2.70 -3.92
C VAL A 135 6.65 -2.89 -5.28
N ASP A 136 6.12 -3.82 -6.08
CA ASP A 136 6.39 -3.92 -7.51
C ASP A 136 5.50 -2.91 -8.26
N LEU A 137 6.10 -1.95 -8.93
CA LEU A 137 5.37 -0.90 -9.66
C LEU A 137 4.72 -1.40 -10.96
N SER A 138 5.02 -2.61 -11.43
CA SER A 138 4.44 -3.15 -12.66
C SER A 138 3.02 -3.67 -12.48
N ASP A 139 2.66 -4.11 -11.27
CA ASP A 139 1.36 -4.67 -10.91
C ASP A 139 0.79 -4.17 -9.58
N GLY A 140 1.59 -3.47 -8.77
CA GLY A 140 1.21 -2.94 -7.47
C GLY A 140 1.32 -3.96 -6.34
N ILE A 141 1.83 -5.16 -6.56
CA ILE A 141 1.97 -6.18 -5.51
C ILE A 141 3.04 -5.75 -4.51
N VAL A 142 2.68 -5.67 -3.23
CA VAL A 142 3.62 -5.39 -2.11
C VAL A 142 3.86 -6.62 -1.25
N PHE A 143 3.04 -7.65 -1.39
CA PHE A 143 3.19 -8.94 -0.72
C PHE A 143 2.54 -10.03 -1.56
N GLU A 144 3.24 -11.15 -1.72
CA GLU A 144 2.74 -12.37 -2.33
C GLU A 144 3.38 -13.59 -1.66
N ALA A 145 2.58 -14.62 -1.42
CA ALA A 145 3.03 -15.89 -0.88
C ALA A 145 2.14 -17.03 -1.37
N ASP A 146 2.73 -18.21 -1.57
CA ASP A 146 1.99 -19.44 -1.77
C ASP A 146 1.14 -19.76 -0.53
N TRP A 147 -0.02 -20.38 -0.72
CA TRP A 147 -0.97 -20.63 0.37
C TRP A 147 -0.40 -21.48 1.51
N ASP A 148 0.57 -22.35 1.22
CA ASP A 148 1.23 -23.23 2.22
C ASP A 148 2.34 -22.52 3.01
N GLN A 149 2.72 -21.31 2.59
CA GLN A 149 3.70 -20.44 3.25
C GLN A 149 3.06 -19.15 3.79
N ALA A 150 1.84 -18.86 3.36
CA ALA A 150 1.07 -17.69 3.75
C ALA A 150 0.61 -17.77 5.22
N SER A 151 0.36 -16.59 5.78
CA SER A 151 0.00 -16.41 7.19
C SER A 151 -1.35 -15.71 7.30
N ALA A 152 -2.09 -16.01 8.37
CA ALA A 152 -3.32 -15.30 8.73
C ALA A 152 -3.07 -13.82 9.11
N THR A 153 -1.81 -13.45 9.35
CA THR A 153 -1.37 -12.07 9.60
C THR A 153 -0.19 -11.69 8.73
N VAL A 154 -0.29 -10.52 8.07
CA VAL A 154 0.76 -9.94 7.24
C VAL A 154 0.92 -8.47 7.62
N ALA A 155 2.17 -8.02 7.79
CA ALA A 155 2.50 -6.62 8.03
C ALA A 155 3.28 -6.07 6.84
N ILE A 156 2.85 -4.92 6.32
CA ILE A 156 3.60 -4.15 5.31
C ILE A 156 4.07 -2.84 5.93
N PHE A 157 5.21 -2.34 5.46
CA PHE A 157 5.80 -1.09 5.94
C PHE A 157 5.45 0.08 5.02
N ASP A 158 4.95 1.17 5.59
CA ASP A 158 4.76 2.47 4.94
C ASP A 158 5.83 3.43 5.48
N ALA A 159 6.82 3.72 4.66
CA ALA A 159 7.85 4.73 4.90
C ALA A 159 7.33 6.16 4.79
N ASN A 160 6.19 6.34 4.11
CA ASN A 160 5.55 7.62 3.83
C ASN A 160 6.51 8.68 3.26
N ALA A 161 7.47 8.24 2.43
CA ALA A 161 8.55 9.11 1.96
C ALA A 161 8.20 9.77 0.61
N HIS A 162 7.08 10.49 0.51
CA HIS A 162 6.64 11.17 -0.71
C HIS A 162 6.26 12.64 -0.47
N GLU A 163 6.11 13.40 -1.56
CA GLU A 163 5.70 14.80 -1.49
C GLU A 163 4.19 14.97 -1.68
N GLY A 164 3.59 15.77 -0.79
CA GLY A 164 2.19 16.16 -0.87
C GLY A 164 1.21 15.11 -0.31
N GLN A 165 -0.08 15.34 -0.54
CA GLN A 165 -1.13 14.42 -0.14
C GLN A 165 -1.32 13.37 -1.25
N LYS A 166 -1.26 12.09 -0.88
CA LYS A 166 -1.45 10.96 -1.80
C LYS A 166 -2.42 9.95 -1.20
N ASP A 167 -3.24 9.32 -2.02
CA ASP A 167 -4.14 8.26 -1.58
C ASP A 167 -3.62 6.92 -2.16
N VAL A 168 -3.68 5.84 -1.37
CA VAL A 168 -3.21 4.49 -1.78
C VAL A 168 -4.34 3.51 -1.58
N TYR A 169 -4.84 2.83 -2.58
CA TYR A 169 -5.86 1.80 -2.37
C TYR A 169 -5.20 0.45 -2.16
N TYR A 170 -5.88 -0.51 -1.52
CA TYR A 170 -5.33 -1.84 -1.32
C TYR A 170 -6.34 -2.93 -1.66
N ARG A 171 -5.82 -4.05 -2.13
CA ARG A 171 -6.58 -5.29 -2.33
C ARG A 171 -5.86 -6.41 -1.63
N VAL A 172 -6.48 -6.97 -0.59
CA VAL A 172 -5.99 -8.18 0.07
C VAL A 172 -6.72 -9.37 -0.55
N THR A 173 -5.97 -10.41 -0.89
CA THR A 173 -6.50 -11.72 -1.25
C THR A 173 -6.18 -12.70 -0.13
N ALA A 174 -7.21 -13.41 0.33
CA ALA A 174 -7.08 -14.53 1.24
C ALA A 174 -7.47 -15.83 0.54
N THR A 175 -6.78 -16.90 0.89
CA THR A 175 -6.98 -18.25 0.37
C THR A 175 -7.38 -19.16 1.52
N ALA A 176 -8.40 -19.98 1.32
CA ALA A 176 -8.79 -21.01 2.28
C ALA A 176 -7.73 -22.11 2.35
N CYS A 177 -7.43 -22.61 3.55
CA CYS A 177 -6.47 -23.71 3.70
C CYS A 177 -7.08 -25.07 3.35
N GLU A 178 -8.40 -25.21 3.45
CA GLU A 178 -9.11 -26.41 2.98
C GLU A 178 -9.24 -26.39 1.45
N GLU A 179 -8.91 -27.52 0.82
CA GLU A 179 -9.20 -27.77 -0.59
C GLU A 179 -10.60 -28.35 -0.79
N VAL A 180 -11.34 -27.80 -1.75
CA VAL A 180 -12.61 -28.35 -2.24
C VAL A 180 -12.45 -28.66 -3.72
N GLU A 181 -12.64 -29.94 -4.08
CA GLU A 181 -12.47 -30.42 -5.47
C GLU A 181 -11.08 -30.11 -6.07
N GLY A 182 -10.04 -30.17 -5.24
CA GLY A 182 -8.64 -29.93 -5.63
C GLY A 182 -8.32 -28.46 -5.90
N LYS A 183 -9.09 -27.54 -5.31
CA LYS A 183 -8.86 -26.09 -5.39
C LYS A 183 -9.10 -25.45 -4.04
N HIS A 184 -8.26 -24.47 -3.71
CA HIS A 184 -8.51 -23.57 -2.59
C HIS A 184 -9.44 -22.43 -3.03
N ALA A 185 -10.39 -22.07 -2.17
CA ALA A 185 -11.22 -20.90 -2.40
C ALA A 185 -10.42 -19.62 -2.16
N THR A 186 -10.59 -18.61 -3.01
CA THR A 186 -9.94 -17.30 -2.87
C THR A 186 -10.98 -16.20 -2.71
N LEU A 187 -10.76 -15.29 -1.76
CA LEU A 187 -11.59 -14.12 -1.51
C LEU A 187 -10.72 -12.87 -1.52
N SER A 188 -11.20 -11.79 -2.11
CA SER A 188 -10.48 -10.51 -2.10
C SER A 188 -11.32 -9.40 -1.49
N THR A 189 -10.63 -8.41 -0.93
CA THR A 189 -11.24 -7.16 -0.43
C THR A 189 -11.43 -6.17 -1.59
N ASP A 190 -12.26 -5.14 -1.40
CA ASP A 190 -12.25 -3.91 -2.23
C ASP A 190 -12.23 -2.58 -1.40
N PRO A 191 -11.14 -2.25 -0.67
CA PRO A 191 -11.02 -1.06 0.20
C PRO A 191 -9.83 -0.09 -0.13
N MET A 192 -9.75 1.00 0.66
CA MET A 192 -8.83 2.13 0.49
C MET A 192 -7.88 2.34 1.69
N VAL A 193 -6.59 2.65 1.45
CA VAL A 193 -5.65 3.35 2.38
C VAL A 193 -5.57 4.84 1.93
N ARG A 194 -5.24 5.80 2.80
CA ARG A 194 -4.92 7.19 2.38
C ARG A 194 -3.70 7.71 3.09
N ASN A 195 -2.75 8.25 2.35
CA ASN A 195 -1.52 8.78 2.91
C ASN A 195 -1.48 10.33 2.86
N ARG A 196 -1.89 10.99 3.96
CA ARG A 196 -2.02 12.45 4.00
C ARG A 196 -0.76 13.14 4.49
N GLY A 197 0.20 13.36 3.58
CA GLY A 197 1.20 14.42 3.74
C GLY A 197 0.58 15.82 3.61
N LYS A 198 0.90 16.75 4.50
CA LYS A 198 0.55 18.19 4.40
C LYS A 198 1.75 19.03 4.02
#